data_AF-A0A943XJ79-F1
#
_entry.id   AF-A0A943XJ79-F1
#
_cell.length_a   1.000
_cell.length_b   1.000
_cell.length_c   1.000
_cell.angle_alpha   90.00
_cell.angle_beta   90.00
_cell.angle_gamma   90.00
#
_symmetry.space_group_name_H-M   'P 1'
#
loop_
_entity.id
_entity.type
_entity.pdbx_description
1 polymer ?
#
loop_
_entity_poly.entity_id
_entity_poly.type
_entity_poly.pdbx_seq_one_letter_code
_entity_poly.pdbx_strand_id
1 'polypeptide(L)'
;MATSNTTPVVIPQPIAAQATSENINSIPNGATGTNRASFQEGFPAITRMPVIENPLPTQVSGLPPKQQDFNGLFNAVSQHNFFAQNGGLYSFNQAVSDAIGGYPQGALLWAIVGGKPSAVYSLVENNTFNFLTNPEYLDGVHWAFIDAGLPTGTIITWGANDAPDGYLICNGAAISRTTYARLFNVIGTTWGEGDGNTTFNLPNFVDRFLRCATNVGTYINQGLPEISGAFNFPTGWGSSMEASGAFTYASLGMSGNFAGGGAIGVAAQFTFSAKRSNSIYGASTDVMPSAATITAYIRY
;
A
#
# COMPACT_ATOMS: atom_id res chain seq x y z
N MET A 1 -1.02 -33.46 1.96
CA MET A 1 -2.24 -33.64 1.16
C MET A 1 -3.29 -34.27 2.05
N ALA A 2 -4.30 -33.53 2.51
CA ALA A 2 -5.44 -34.11 3.20
C ALA A 2 -6.44 -34.59 2.13
N THR A 3 -6.49 -35.91 1.91
CA THR A 3 -7.36 -36.57 0.91
C THR A 3 -8.68 -37.01 1.52
N SER A 4 -9.43 -36.07 2.12
CA SER A 4 -10.87 -36.20 2.36
C SER A 4 -11.46 -34.81 2.62
N ASN A 5 -11.89 -34.14 1.55
CA ASN A 5 -12.74 -32.94 1.64
C ASN A 5 -14.16 -33.37 2.05
N THR A 6 -14.32 -33.91 3.25
CA THR A 6 -15.65 -33.95 3.88
C THR A 6 -15.94 -32.53 4.33
N THR A 7 -16.80 -31.82 3.59
CA THR A 7 -17.34 -30.55 4.05
C THR A 7 -17.84 -30.74 5.49
N PRO A 8 -17.42 -29.91 6.46
CA PRO A 8 -17.91 -29.99 7.83
C PRO A 8 -19.45 -29.97 7.85
N VAL A 9 -20.04 -30.64 8.84
CA VAL A 9 -21.50 -30.59 9.03
C VAL A 9 -21.91 -29.14 9.25
N VAL A 10 -22.90 -28.69 8.47
CA VAL A 10 -23.44 -27.33 8.57
C VAL A 10 -24.13 -27.15 9.92
N ILE A 11 -23.73 -26.12 10.66
CA ILE A 11 -24.41 -25.67 11.88
C ILE A 11 -25.46 -24.62 11.44
N PRO A 12 -26.78 -24.90 11.52
CA PRO A 12 -27.80 -23.97 11.04
C PRO A 12 -28.11 -22.83 12.02
N GLN A 13 -27.77 -23.03 13.29
CA GLN A 13 -27.87 -22.05 14.38
C GLN A 13 -26.98 -22.51 15.55
N PRO A 14 -26.59 -21.62 16.48
CA PRO A 14 -25.93 -22.04 17.71
C PRO A 14 -26.74 -23.11 18.46
N ILE A 15 -26.05 -24.07 19.07
CA ILE A 15 -26.66 -25.12 19.89
C ILE A 15 -27.41 -24.44 21.03
N ALA A 16 -28.64 -24.86 21.32
CA ALA A 16 -29.49 -24.26 22.35
C ALA A 16 -29.82 -22.76 22.12
N ALA A 17 -29.82 -22.27 20.88
CA ALA A 17 -30.12 -20.86 20.55
C ALA A 17 -31.49 -20.35 21.05
N GLN A 18 -32.47 -21.24 21.23
CA GLN A 18 -33.82 -20.90 21.74
C GLN A 18 -34.06 -21.38 23.18
N ALA A 19 -33.01 -21.82 23.89
CA ALA A 19 -33.17 -22.30 25.27
C ALA A 19 -33.50 -21.15 26.23
N THR A 20 -34.47 -21.38 27.10
CA THR A 20 -34.78 -20.50 28.25
C THR A 20 -33.81 -20.75 29.40
N SER A 21 -33.80 -19.88 30.41
CA SER A 21 -32.96 -20.01 31.61
C SER A 21 -33.17 -21.32 32.40
N GLU A 22 -34.24 -22.06 32.12
CA GLU A 22 -34.48 -23.41 32.66
C GLU A 22 -33.55 -24.46 32.04
N ASN A 23 -33.14 -24.24 30.79
CA ASN A 23 -32.43 -25.21 29.95
C ASN A 23 -31.02 -24.76 29.56
N ILE A 24 -30.61 -23.53 29.85
CA ILE A 24 -29.26 -23.04 29.60
C ILE A 24 -28.78 -22.12 30.73
N ASN A 25 -27.56 -22.35 31.19
CA ASN A 25 -26.89 -21.48 32.17
C ASN A 25 -25.91 -20.55 31.48
N SER A 26 -25.79 -19.32 31.99
CA SER A 26 -24.62 -18.49 31.74
C SER A 26 -23.39 -19.12 32.41
N ILE A 27 -22.30 -19.25 31.66
CA ILE A 27 -21.05 -19.84 32.14
C ILE A 27 -20.16 -18.73 32.71
N PRO A 28 -19.88 -18.75 34.03
CA PRO A 28 -19.00 -17.77 34.64
C PRO A 28 -17.54 -17.97 34.20
N ASN A 29 -16.75 -16.91 34.27
CA ASN A 29 -15.32 -16.98 33.99
C ASN A 29 -14.57 -17.75 35.08
N GLY A 30 -14.79 -17.39 36.35
CA GLY A 30 -14.07 -17.94 37.49
C GLY A 30 -14.65 -19.24 38.05
N ALA A 31 -13.86 -19.91 38.88
CA ALA A 31 -14.26 -21.09 39.65
C ALA A 31 -15.59 -20.89 40.39
N THR A 32 -16.48 -21.89 40.35
CA THR A 32 -17.82 -21.77 40.95
C THR A 32 -17.91 -22.33 42.36
N GLY A 33 -16.93 -23.15 42.77
CA GLY A 33 -16.96 -23.87 44.05
C GLY A 33 -18.13 -24.85 44.21
N THR A 34 -18.84 -25.16 43.11
CA THR A 34 -20.00 -26.05 43.09
C THR A 34 -19.85 -27.09 41.97
N ASN A 35 -20.91 -27.82 41.63
CA ASN A 35 -20.93 -28.67 40.43
C ASN A 35 -21.20 -27.91 39.12
N ARG A 36 -21.16 -26.56 39.14
CA ARG A 36 -21.37 -25.73 37.97
C ARG A 36 -20.09 -25.53 37.18
N ALA A 37 -20.18 -25.61 35.85
CA ALA A 37 -19.02 -25.33 35.00
C ALA A 37 -18.66 -23.83 34.96
N SER A 38 -17.39 -23.56 34.64
CA SER A 38 -16.84 -22.23 34.36
C SER A 38 -15.86 -22.30 33.19
N PHE A 39 -15.49 -21.15 32.62
CA PHE A 39 -14.44 -21.10 31.59
C PHE A 39 -13.05 -21.41 32.17
N GLN A 40 -12.79 -21.08 33.44
CA GLN A 40 -11.52 -21.37 34.11
C GLN A 40 -11.35 -22.86 34.42
N GLU A 41 -12.37 -23.52 34.94
CA GLU A 41 -12.26 -24.89 35.46
C GLU A 41 -12.86 -25.95 34.52
N GLY A 42 -13.61 -25.53 33.49
CA GLY A 42 -14.50 -26.44 32.78
C GLY A 42 -15.50 -27.04 33.76
N PHE A 43 -15.64 -28.37 33.76
CA PHE A 43 -16.40 -29.08 34.79
C PHE A 43 -15.54 -29.32 36.05
N PRO A 44 -15.94 -28.81 37.23
CA PRO A 44 -15.13 -28.91 38.44
C PRO A 44 -14.89 -30.35 38.91
N ALA A 45 -13.85 -30.58 39.72
CA ALA A 45 -13.42 -31.91 40.14
C ALA A 45 -14.52 -32.73 40.85
N ILE A 46 -15.44 -32.08 41.58
CA ILE A 46 -16.58 -32.71 42.24
C ILE A 46 -17.49 -33.48 41.28
N THR A 47 -17.48 -33.12 39.99
CA THR A 47 -18.26 -33.78 38.93
C THR A 47 -17.61 -35.05 38.37
N ARG A 48 -16.34 -35.27 38.67
CA ARG A 48 -15.58 -36.47 38.28
C ARG A 48 -15.53 -37.53 39.38
N MET A 49 -16.06 -37.21 40.56
CA MET A 49 -16.13 -38.14 41.68
C MET A 49 -17.38 -39.02 41.53
N PRO A 50 -17.31 -40.31 41.93
CA PRO A 50 -18.48 -41.18 41.91
C PRO A 50 -19.56 -40.64 42.85
N VAL A 51 -20.81 -40.76 42.42
CA VAL A 51 -21.96 -40.49 43.28
C VAL A 51 -22.08 -41.65 44.26
N ILE A 52 -21.96 -41.35 45.55
CA ILE A 52 -22.16 -42.31 46.63
C ILE A 52 -23.61 -42.17 47.09
N GLU A 53 -24.38 -43.23 46.96
CA GLU A 53 -25.73 -43.33 47.50
C GLU A 53 -25.64 -43.59 49.02
N ASN A 54 -26.28 -42.75 49.83
CA ASN A 54 -26.21 -42.77 51.30
C ASN A 54 -24.77 -42.67 51.88
N PRO A 55 -24.06 -41.54 51.65
CA PRO A 55 -22.69 -41.38 52.12
C PRO A 55 -22.61 -41.35 53.65
N LEU A 56 -21.59 -41.98 54.20
CA LEU A 56 -21.19 -41.75 55.59
C LEU A 56 -20.72 -40.29 55.76
N PRO A 57 -20.77 -39.70 56.97
CA PRO A 57 -20.34 -38.30 57.20
C PRO A 57 -18.91 -37.97 56.76
N THR A 58 -18.04 -38.98 56.64
CA THR A 58 -16.64 -38.87 56.23
C THR A 58 -16.42 -39.03 54.72
N GLN A 59 -17.46 -39.34 53.96
CA GLN A 59 -17.38 -39.58 52.51
C GLN A 59 -17.84 -38.35 51.73
N VAL A 60 -17.01 -37.91 50.79
CA VAL A 60 -17.38 -36.86 49.83
C VAL A 60 -18.03 -37.55 48.62
N SER A 61 -19.33 -37.33 48.43
CA SER A 61 -20.07 -37.80 47.26
C SER A 61 -19.91 -36.81 46.10
N GLY A 62 -19.65 -37.31 44.90
CA GLY A 62 -19.62 -36.48 43.69
C GLY A 62 -20.99 -35.89 43.37
N LEU A 63 -21.00 -34.80 42.61
CA LEU A 63 -22.23 -34.17 42.13
C LEU A 63 -22.21 -34.15 40.59
N PRO A 64 -23.25 -34.66 39.91
CA PRO A 64 -23.24 -34.72 38.46
C PRO A 64 -23.15 -33.31 37.84
N PRO A 65 -22.52 -33.17 36.65
CA PRO A 65 -22.59 -31.93 35.89
C PRO A 65 -24.03 -31.59 35.53
N LYS A 66 -24.34 -30.29 35.45
CA LYS A 66 -25.69 -29.83 35.08
C LYS A 66 -25.88 -29.82 33.57
N GLN A 67 -27.03 -30.31 33.09
CA GLN A 67 -27.41 -30.23 31.67
C GLN A 67 -27.36 -28.78 31.15
N GLN A 68 -27.81 -27.82 31.95
CA GLN A 68 -27.82 -26.41 31.59
C GLN A 68 -26.41 -25.86 31.32
N ASP A 69 -25.39 -26.37 32.02
CA ASP A 69 -24.00 -25.95 31.82
C ASP A 69 -23.41 -26.56 30.54
N PHE A 70 -23.79 -27.79 30.19
CA PHE A 70 -23.46 -28.35 28.86
C PHE A 70 -24.04 -27.47 27.75
N ASN A 71 -25.32 -27.16 27.84
CA ASN A 71 -25.97 -26.28 26.86
C ASN A 71 -25.30 -24.90 26.82
N GLY A 72 -24.89 -24.35 27.96
CA GLY A 72 -24.18 -23.06 28.03
C GLY A 72 -22.83 -23.08 27.33
N LEU A 73 -21.99 -24.08 27.62
CA LEU A 73 -20.67 -24.24 26.99
C LEU A 73 -20.79 -24.51 25.49
N PHE A 74 -21.69 -25.41 25.08
CA PHE A 74 -21.90 -25.73 23.67
C PHE A 74 -22.49 -24.55 22.90
N ASN A 75 -23.40 -23.79 23.52
CA ASN A 75 -23.91 -22.57 22.93
C ASN A 75 -22.77 -21.57 22.68
N ALA A 76 -21.93 -21.29 23.68
CA ALA A 76 -20.81 -20.36 23.54
C ALA A 76 -19.86 -20.74 22.39
N VAL A 77 -19.41 -22.00 22.33
CA VAL A 77 -18.51 -22.46 21.26
C VAL A 77 -19.20 -22.49 19.89
N SER A 78 -20.45 -22.95 19.83
CA SER A 78 -21.19 -23.01 18.57
C SER A 78 -21.56 -21.64 18.01
N GLN A 79 -21.69 -20.60 18.84
CA GLN A 79 -21.82 -19.21 18.38
C GLN A 79 -20.60 -18.78 17.56
N HIS A 80 -19.39 -19.05 18.06
CA HIS A 80 -18.15 -18.73 17.34
C HIS A 80 -18.03 -19.49 16.01
N ASN A 81 -18.39 -20.78 16.02
CA ASN A 81 -18.37 -21.61 14.82
C ASN A 81 -19.42 -21.17 13.79
N PHE A 82 -20.65 -20.87 14.24
CA PHE A 82 -21.71 -20.38 13.38
C PHE A 82 -21.36 -19.02 12.77
N PHE A 83 -20.77 -18.11 13.55
CA PHE A 83 -20.27 -16.84 13.05
C PHE A 83 -19.22 -17.04 11.96
N ALA A 84 -18.18 -17.85 12.22
CA ALA A 84 -17.12 -18.13 11.25
C ALA A 84 -17.66 -18.82 9.98
N GLN A 85 -18.60 -19.76 10.11
CA GLN A 85 -19.24 -20.45 8.98
C GLN A 85 -19.97 -19.48 8.04
N ASN A 86 -20.56 -18.41 8.58
CA ASN A 86 -21.26 -17.39 7.79
C ASN A 86 -20.33 -16.30 7.24
N GLY A 87 -19.01 -16.55 7.20
CA GLY A 87 -18.02 -15.57 6.77
C GLY A 87 -17.78 -14.45 7.80
N GLY A 88 -18.20 -14.67 9.05
CA GLY A 88 -17.93 -13.79 10.17
C GLY A 88 -16.43 -13.77 10.47
N LEU A 89 -15.94 -12.55 10.67
CA LEU A 89 -14.52 -12.27 10.86
C LEU A 89 -14.35 -11.46 12.15
N TYR A 90 -13.36 -11.82 12.97
CA TYR A 90 -13.13 -11.14 14.24
C TYR A 90 -12.33 -9.86 14.03
N SER A 91 -12.87 -8.75 14.54
CA SER A 91 -12.19 -7.46 14.60
C SER A 91 -11.55 -7.25 15.97
N PHE A 92 -10.87 -6.12 16.16
CA PHE A 92 -10.37 -5.73 17.48
C PHE A 92 -11.54 -5.69 18.47
N ASN A 93 -11.38 -6.35 19.61
CA ASN A 93 -12.36 -6.31 20.69
C ASN A 93 -11.63 -5.94 21.98
N GLN A 94 -12.08 -4.84 22.60
CA GLN A 94 -11.45 -4.33 23.81
C GLN A 94 -11.50 -5.35 24.96
N ALA A 95 -12.65 -5.98 25.19
CA ALA A 95 -12.79 -6.96 26.26
C ALA A 95 -11.91 -8.20 26.04
N VAL A 96 -11.74 -8.64 24.78
CA VAL A 96 -10.80 -9.72 24.45
C VAL A 96 -9.37 -9.28 24.70
N SER A 97 -8.97 -8.11 24.19
CA SER A 97 -7.65 -7.53 24.42
C SER A 97 -7.33 -7.45 25.91
N ASP A 98 -8.24 -6.92 26.73
CA ASP A 98 -8.06 -6.80 28.18
C ASP A 98 -7.92 -8.16 28.86
N ALA A 99 -8.71 -9.16 28.41
CA ALA A 99 -8.69 -10.51 28.98
C ALA A 99 -7.41 -11.29 28.65
N ILE A 100 -6.82 -11.08 27.47
CA ILE A 100 -5.61 -11.79 27.03
C ILE A 100 -4.32 -11.00 27.25
N GLY A 101 -4.41 -9.75 27.71
CA GLY A 101 -3.25 -8.86 27.89
C GLY A 101 -2.74 -8.24 26.58
N GLY A 102 -3.61 -8.08 25.59
CA GLY A 102 -3.30 -7.59 24.25
C GLY A 102 -3.07 -8.73 23.25
N TYR A 103 -3.35 -8.46 21.98
CA TYR A 103 -3.19 -9.47 20.94
C TYR A 103 -1.71 -9.79 20.70
N PRO A 104 -1.31 -11.07 20.58
CA PRO A 104 0.08 -11.44 20.35
C PRO A 104 0.58 -10.94 18.99
N GLN A 105 1.90 -10.86 18.82
CA GLN A 105 2.48 -10.52 17.52
C GLN A 105 2.04 -11.53 16.45
N GLY A 106 1.69 -11.03 15.26
CA GLY A 106 1.17 -11.83 14.16
C GLY A 106 -0.31 -12.22 14.29
N ALA A 107 -1.01 -11.81 15.36
CA ALA A 107 -2.44 -12.05 15.49
C ALA A 107 -3.20 -11.42 14.32
N LEU A 108 -4.02 -12.22 13.64
CA LEU A 108 -4.81 -11.80 12.49
C LEU A 108 -6.21 -11.34 12.93
N LEU A 109 -6.56 -10.10 12.58
CA LEU A 109 -7.87 -9.51 12.80
C LEU A 109 -8.36 -8.86 11.50
N TRP A 110 -9.60 -8.37 11.53
CA TRP A 110 -10.21 -7.67 10.41
C TRP A 110 -10.53 -6.23 10.75
N ALA A 111 -10.18 -5.33 9.85
CA ALA A 111 -10.53 -3.92 9.89
C ALA A 111 -11.49 -3.59 8.73
N ILE A 112 -12.44 -2.67 8.95
CA ILE A 112 -13.25 -2.10 7.87
C ILE A 112 -12.61 -0.77 7.48
N VAL A 113 -12.07 -0.69 6.28
CA VAL A 113 -11.39 0.51 5.77
C VAL A 113 -12.02 0.90 4.46
N GLY A 114 -12.53 2.14 4.37
CA GLY A 114 -13.26 2.60 3.18
C GLY A 114 -14.49 1.73 2.84
N GLY A 115 -15.14 1.14 3.84
CA GLY A 115 -16.28 0.24 3.66
C GLY A 115 -15.92 -1.19 3.20
N LYS A 116 -14.64 -1.52 3.05
CA LYS A 116 -14.19 -2.85 2.63
C LYS A 116 -13.51 -3.60 3.78
N PRO A 117 -13.83 -4.90 3.98
CA PRO A 117 -13.12 -5.72 4.96
C PRO A 117 -11.69 -5.98 4.50
N SER A 118 -10.74 -5.68 5.38
CA SER A 118 -9.31 -5.83 5.14
C SER A 118 -8.66 -6.60 6.27
N ALA A 119 -7.88 -7.63 5.94
CA ALA A 119 -7.15 -8.41 6.92
C ALA A 119 -5.94 -7.62 7.43
N VAL A 120 -5.79 -7.55 8.75
CA VAL A 120 -4.68 -6.87 9.42
C VAL A 120 -4.03 -7.81 10.43
N TYR A 121 -2.72 -7.72 10.59
CA TYR A 121 -1.98 -8.50 11.56
C TYR A 121 -1.24 -7.58 12.53
N SER A 122 -1.12 -8.04 13.78
CA SER A 122 -0.38 -7.33 14.82
C SER A 122 1.12 -7.36 14.53
N LEU A 123 1.79 -6.22 14.63
CA LEU A 123 3.24 -6.11 14.46
C LEU A 123 4.01 -6.12 15.79
N VAL A 124 3.31 -5.95 16.92
CA VAL A 124 3.89 -5.89 18.26
C VAL A 124 3.30 -6.98 19.16
N GLU A 125 4.06 -7.38 20.18
CA GLU A 125 3.54 -8.25 21.24
C GLU A 125 2.56 -7.50 22.14
N ASN A 126 1.62 -8.23 22.73
CA ASN A 126 0.62 -7.69 23.67
C ASN A 126 -0.06 -6.42 23.13
N ASN A 127 -0.46 -6.44 21.86
CA ASN A 127 -0.99 -5.29 21.15
C ASN A 127 -2.38 -4.89 21.68
N THR A 128 -2.43 -3.74 22.36
CA THR A 128 -3.65 -3.13 22.89
C THR A 128 -4.14 -1.95 22.04
N PHE A 129 -3.53 -1.68 20.89
CA PHE A 129 -3.82 -0.52 20.06
C PHE A 129 -5.12 -0.74 19.28
N ASN A 130 -6.20 -0.11 19.74
CA ASN A 130 -7.53 -0.31 19.18
C ASN A 130 -7.75 0.50 17.89
N PHE A 131 -7.61 -0.17 16.74
CA PHE A 131 -7.79 0.45 15.43
C PHE A 131 -9.25 0.81 15.08
N LEU A 132 -10.24 0.32 15.83
CA LEU A 132 -11.65 0.69 15.62
C LEU A 132 -11.95 2.08 16.17
N THR A 133 -11.36 2.41 17.32
CA THR A 133 -11.52 3.72 17.94
C THR A 133 -10.50 4.73 17.42
N ASN A 134 -9.31 4.26 17.04
CA ASN A 134 -8.27 5.09 16.44
C ASN A 134 -7.68 4.42 15.19
N PRO A 135 -8.21 4.72 13.99
CA PRO A 135 -7.73 4.15 12.73
C PRO A 135 -6.27 4.45 12.41
N GLU A 136 -5.65 5.45 13.07
CA GLU A 136 -4.24 5.79 12.87
C GLU A 136 -3.29 4.66 13.29
N TYR A 137 -3.73 3.71 14.12
CA TYR A 137 -2.94 2.53 14.47
C TYR A 137 -2.79 1.51 13.32
N LEU A 138 -3.45 1.71 12.17
CA LEU A 138 -3.22 0.96 10.93
C LEU A 138 -2.06 1.58 10.13
N ASP A 139 -0.94 1.80 10.81
CA ASP A 139 0.21 2.60 10.38
C ASP A 139 1.38 1.79 9.84
N GLY A 140 1.35 0.46 9.95
CA GLY A 140 2.51 -0.40 9.66
C GLY A 140 3.55 -0.42 10.79
N VAL A 141 3.19 0.05 11.99
CA VAL A 141 3.99 -0.05 13.22
C VAL A 141 3.26 -0.89 14.26
N HIS A 142 1.98 -0.63 14.49
CA HIS A 142 1.15 -1.37 15.43
C HIS A 142 0.39 -2.49 14.72
N TRP A 143 -0.25 -2.15 13.61
CA TRP A 143 -0.98 -3.07 12.74
C TRP A 143 -0.56 -2.88 11.29
N ALA A 144 -0.44 -3.98 10.56
CA ALA A 144 -0.21 -3.96 9.13
C ALA A 144 -1.29 -4.73 8.39
N PHE A 145 -1.65 -4.26 7.20
CA PHE A 145 -2.52 -5.02 6.30
C PHE A 145 -1.76 -6.21 5.74
N ILE A 146 -2.49 -7.31 5.52
CA ILE A 146 -2.05 -8.34 4.58
C ILE A 146 -2.30 -7.78 3.18
N ASP A 147 -1.39 -6.93 2.70
CA ASP A 147 -1.41 -6.44 1.32
C ASP A 147 -0.99 -7.59 0.40
N ALA A 148 -1.97 -8.26 -0.19
CA ALA A 148 -1.78 -9.42 -1.06
C ALA A 148 -1.20 -9.09 -2.45
N GLY A 149 -0.40 -8.03 -2.63
CA GLY A 149 0.18 -7.77 -3.95
C GLY A 149 1.32 -6.77 -4.04
N LEU A 150 1.18 -5.56 -3.47
CA LEU A 150 2.17 -4.49 -3.66
C LEU A 150 2.21 -3.55 -2.42
N PRO A 151 3.38 -3.17 -1.92
CA PRO A 151 3.50 -2.29 -0.76
C PRO A 151 2.93 -0.89 -1.04
N THR A 152 2.41 -0.21 -0.01
CA THR A 152 2.04 1.22 -0.08
C THR A 152 3.23 2.04 -0.58
N GLY A 153 2.97 3.04 -1.42
CA GLY A 153 4.00 3.82 -2.11
C GLY A 153 4.50 3.21 -3.43
N THR A 154 4.05 1.99 -3.79
CA THR A 154 4.35 1.42 -5.12
C THR A 154 3.76 2.31 -6.21
N ILE A 155 4.59 2.63 -7.19
CA ILE A 155 4.20 3.37 -8.38
C ILE A 155 4.00 2.39 -9.53
N ILE A 156 2.85 2.45 -10.18
CA ILE A 156 2.54 1.68 -11.39
C ILE A 156 2.16 2.62 -12.53
N THR A 157 2.34 2.15 -13.76
CA THR A 157 1.70 2.75 -14.93
C THR A 157 0.38 2.02 -15.20
N TRP A 158 -0.65 2.76 -15.62
CA TRP A 158 -2.00 2.23 -15.78
C TRP A 158 -2.61 2.67 -17.10
N GLY A 159 -3.13 1.70 -17.85
CA GLY A 159 -3.59 1.88 -19.23
C GLY A 159 -5.01 2.46 -19.38
N ALA A 160 -5.68 2.81 -18.28
CA ALA A 160 -7.01 3.41 -18.31
C ALA A 160 -7.00 4.83 -17.68
N ASN A 161 -8.05 5.61 -17.97
CA ASN A 161 -8.18 6.98 -17.47
C ASN A 161 -8.52 7.04 -15.98
N ASP A 162 -9.32 6.07 -15.50
CA ASP A 162 -9.74 6.01 -14.11
C ASP A 162 -8.68 5.28 -13.27
N ALA A 163 -8.46 5.80 -12.06
CA ALA A 163 -7.54 5.19 -11.12
C ALA A 163 -7.99 3.77 -10.73
N PRO A 164 -7.08 2.79 -10.67
CA PRO A 164 -7.40 1.49 -10.10
C PRO A 164 -7.66 1.62 -8.59
N ASP A 165 -8.45 0.70 -8.04
CA ASP A 165 -8.79 0.66 -6.62
C ASP A 165 -7.54 0.68 -5.72
N GLY A 166 -7.49 1.63 -4.78
CA GLY A 166 -6.37 1.78 -3.83
C GLY A 166 -5.18 2.56 -4.39
N TYR A 167 -5.37 3.34 -5.46
CA TYR A 167 -4.32 4.17 -6.04
C TYR A 167 -4.74 5.63 -6.23
N LEU A 168 -3.75 6.52 -6.21
CA LEU A 168 -3.88 7.96 -6.48
C LEU A 168 -3.04 8.35 -7.69
N ILE A 169 -3.51 9.33 -8.47
CA ILE A 169 -2.80 9.82 -9.66
C ILE A 169 -1.53 10.60 -9.27
N CYS A 170 -0.42 10.34 -9.97
CA CYS A 170 0.86 11.05 -9.75
C CYS A 170 0.92 12.38 -10.53
N ASN A 171 0.06 13.34 -10.15
CA ASN A 171 -0.05 14.66 -10.79
C ASN A 171 0.45 15.83 -9.92
N GLY A 172 1.09 15.56 -8.78
CA GLY A 172 1.55 16.61 -7.86
C GLY A 172 0.50 17.20 -6.92
N ALA A 173 -0.72 16.64 -6.86
CA ALA A 173 -1.76 17.14 -5.98
C ALA A 173 -1.36 17.06 -4.49
N ALA A 174 -1.81 18.05 -3.72
CA ALA A 174 -1.76 18.03 -2.26
C ALA A 174 -2.94 17.22 -1.72
N ILE A 175 -2.66 16.24 -0.86
CA ILE A 175 -3.65 15.33 -0.29
C ILE A 175 -3.54 15.25 1.23
N SER A 176 -4.63 14.86 1.91
CA SER A 176 -4.72 14.83 3.37
C SER A 176 -3.79 13.79 4.01
N ARG A 177 -3.02 14.22 5.03
CA ARG A 177 -2.18 13.34 5.86
C ARG A 177 -3.02 12.36 6.68
N THR A 178 -4.21 12.77 7.14
CA THR A 178 -5.08 11.91 7.97
C THR A 178 -5.80 10.88 7.12
N THR A 179 -6.30 11.27 5.95
CA THR A 179 -6.99 10.35 5.03
C THR A 179 -6.03 9.33 4.43
N TYR A 180 -4.80 9.74 4.13
CA TYR A 180 -3.77 8.91 3.49
C TYR A 180 -2.56 8.71 4.41
N ALA A 181 -2.79 8.41 5.69
CA ALA A 181 -1.76 8.29 6.72
C ALA A 181 -0.69 7.24 6.38
N ARG A 182 -1.10 6.09 5.82
CA ARG A 182 -0.18 5.04 5.37
C ARG A 182 0.78 5.54 4.31
N LEU A 183 0.26 6.21 3.28
CA LEU A 183 1.09 6.79 2.22
C LEU A 183 2.02 7.87 2.75
N PHE A 184 1.52 8.75 3.63
CA PHE A 184 2.32 9.78 4.27
C PHE A 184 3.46 9.19 5.09
N ASN A 185 3.22 8.11 5.84
CA ASN A 185 4.28 7.43 6.60
C ASN A 185 5.40 6.88 5.70
N VAL A 186 5.07 6.50 4.46
CA VAL A 186 6.06 5.96 3.50
C VAL A 186 6.82 7.06 2.75
N ILE A 187 6.12 8.03 2.16
CA ILE A 187 6.77 9.02 1.27
C ILE A 187 7.03 10.37 1.95
N GLY A 188 6.39 10.63 3.10
CA GLY A 188 6.48 11.88 3.82
C GLY A 188 6.23 13.09 2.94
N THR A 189 7.13 14.06 3.02
CA THR A 189 7.13 15.29 2.22
C THR A 189 8.10 15.25 1.06
N THR A 190 8.59 14.06 0.66
CA THR A 190 9.60 13.89 -0.42
C THR A 190 9.20 14.59 -1.72
N TRP A 191 7.91 14.67 -2.01
CA TRP A 191 7.37 15.28 -3.23
C TRP A 191 6.75 16.67 -3.01
N GLY A 192 6.93 17.23 -1.81
CA GLY A 192 6.44 18.53 -1.39
C GLY A 192 5.66 18.48 -0.08
N GLU A 193 5.73 19.57 0.69
CA GLU A 193 5.13 19.67 2.02
C GLU A 193 3.61 19.88 2.03
N GLY A 194 2.99 20.08 0.87
CA GLY A 194 1.60 20.52 0.77
C GLY A 194 1.41 21.90 1.37
N ASP A 195 0.52 22.00 2.34
CA ASP A 195 0.24 23.18 3.18
C ASP A 195 1.17 23.30 4.40
N GLY A 196 2.12 22.36 4.57
CA GLY A 196 3.03 22.32 5.71
C GLY A 196 2.43 21.75 7.01
N ASN A 197 1.13 21.41 7.03
CA ASN A 197 0.45 20.98 8.25
C ASN A 197 -0.44 19.75 8.02
N THR A 198 -1.51 19.88 7.24
CA THR A 198 -2.56 18.86 7.12
C THR A 198 -2.46 18.03 5.84
N THR A 199 -1.60 18.45 4.90
CA THR A 199 -1.46 17.82 3.58
C THR A 199 0.01 17.51 3.24
N PHE A 200 0.20 16.70 2.20
CA PHE A 200 1.49 16.42 1.57
C PHE A 200 1.28 16.24 0.06
N ASN A 201 2.33 16.42 -0.73
CA ASN A 201 2.22 16.33 -2.17
C ASN A 201 2.48 14.91 -2.69
N LEU A 202 1.74 14.53 -3.73
CA LEU A 202 2.04 13.37 -4.55
C LEU A 202 3.21 13.64 -5.50
N PRO A 203 3.86 12.59 -6.04
CA PRO A 203 4.78 12.76 -7.16
C PRO A 203 4.07 13.43 -8.35
N ASN A 204 4.80 14.22 -9.12
CA ASN A 204 4.31 14.76 -10.40
C ASN A 204 5.10 14.16 -11.56
N PHE A 205 4.50 13.18 -12.25
CA PHE A 205 5.10 12.54 -13.42
C PHE A 205 4.47 12.97 -14.75
N VAL A 206 3.64 14.02 -14.73
CA VAL A 206 3.05 14.58 -15.94
C VAL A 206 4.16 15.05 -16.88
N ASP A 207 4.11 14.57 -18.13
CA ASP A 207 5.06 14.86 -19.21
C ASP A 207 6.53 14.60 -18.85
N ARG A 208 6.78 13.58 -18.02
CA ARG A 208 8.13 13.23 -17.56
C ARG A 208 8.44 11.75 -17.79
N PHE A 209 9.67 11.49 -18.21
CA PHE A 209 10.23 10.14 -18.21
C PHE A 209 10.80 9.80 -16.83
N LEU A 210 10.56 8.57 -16.38
CA LEU A 210 11.14 8.06 -15.14
C LEU A 210 12.60 7.66 -15.38
N ARG A 211 13.47 8.09 -14.47
CA ARG A 211 14.88 7.70 -14.42
C ARG A 211 15.19 7.20 -13.02
N CYS A 212 15.99 6.14 -12.91
CA CYS A 212 16.53 5.72 -11.61
C CYS A 212 17.32 6.88 -10.97
N ALA A 213 16.97 7.21 -9.73
CA ALA A 213 17.44 8.41 -9.07
C ALA A 213 18.63 8.12 -8.15
N THR A 214 19.51 9.11 -8.00
CA THR A 214 20.46 9.17 -6.88
C THR A 214 19.75 9.67 -5.62
N ASN A 215 18.88 10.69 -5.78
CA ASN A 215 18.03 11.23 -4.72
C ASN A 215 16.57 11.19 -5.19
N VAL A 216 15.69 10.52 -4.44
CA VAL A 216 14.26 10.46 -4.75
C VAL A 216 13.62 11.84 -4.51
N GLY A 217 12.59 12.20 -5.27
CA GLY A 217 11.89 13.49 -5.12
C GLY A 217 12.47 14.64 -5.94
N THR A 218 13.61 14.45 -6.62
CA THR A 218 14.22 15.50 -7.44
C THR A 218 13.70 15.49 -8.87
N TYR A 219 13.28 16.65 -9.37
CA TYR A 219 12.95 16.84 -10.78
C TYR A 219 14.16 17.32 -11.56
N ILE A 220 14.43 16.67 -12.69
CA ILE A 220 15.50 17.06 -13.61
C ILE A 220 14.83 17.75 -14.80
N ASN A 221 15.29 18.95 -15.11
CA ASN A 221 14.84 19.66 -16.31
C ASN A 221 15.42 19.00 -17.56
N GLN A 222 14.70 19.10 -18.67
CA GLN A 222 15.22 18.66 -19.95
C GLN A 222 16.53 19.41 -20.24
N GLY A 223 17.53 18.69 -20.71
CA GLY A 223 18.84 19.24 -21.03
C GLY A 223 19.43 18.48 -22.20
N LEU A 224 19.93 19.23 -23.18
CA LEU A 224 20.68 18.68 -24.29
C LEU A 224 22.18 18.82 -24.04
N PRO A 225 22.99 17.82 -24.45
CA PRO A 225 24.42 18.01 -24.56
C PRO A 225 24.76 19.21 -25.45
N GLU A 226 25.97 19.75 -25.30
CA GLU A 226 26.46 20.84 -26.12
C GLU A 226 26.38 20.49 -27.63
N ILE A 227 25.90 21.45 -28.43
CA ILE A 227 25.89 21.36 -29.88
C ILE A 227 27.01 22.25 -30.40
N SER A 228 28.17 21.64 -30.69
CA SER A 228 29.38 22.36 -31.08
C SER A 228 29.58 22.43 -32.60
N GLY A 229 30.30 23.45 -33.04
CA GLY A 229 30.85 23.57 -34.39
C GLY A 229 31.68 24.84 -34.52
N ALA A 230 32.45 24.97 -35.60
CA ALA A 230 33.26 26.15 -35.84
C ALA A 230 33.08 26.67 -37.27
N PHE A 231 33.29 27.98 -37.42
CA PHE A 231 33.55 28.63 -38.69
C PHE A 231 34.99 29.12 -38.69
N ASN A 232 35.73 28.82 -39.75
CA ASN A 232 37.07 29.35 -39.97
C ASN A 232 37.04 30.37 -41.12
N PHE A 233 37.51 31.59 -40.86
CA PHE A 233 37.62 32.68 -41.83
C PHE A 233 39.09 32.91 -42.16
N PRO A 234 39.63 32.24 -43.19
CA PRO A 234 41.04 32.42 -43.51
C PRO A 234 41.29 33.80 -44.13
N THR A 235 42.42 34.41 -43.77
CA THR A 235 42.79 35.78 -44.17
C THR A 235 43.76 35.85 -45.36
N GLY A 236 44.16 34.69 -45.92
CA GLY A 236 45.09 34.59 -47.04
C GLY A 236 44.41 34.49 -48.41
N TRP A 237 44.99 35.11 -49.44
CA TRP A 237 44.55 34.94 -50.82
C TRP A 237 44.61 33.46 -51.25
N GLY A 238 43.50 32.94 -51.82
CA GLY A 238 43.38 31.53 -52.22
C GLY A 238 42.91 30.58 -51.12
N SER A 239 42.53 31.09 -49.94
CA SER A 239 42.04 30.26 -48.84
C SER A 239 40.52 30.04 -48.89
N SER A 240 40.06 28.84 -48.53
CA SER A 240 38.63 28.49 -48.46
C SER A 240 38.09 28.58 -47.03
N MET A 241 36.89 29.15 -46.87
CA MET A 241 36.15 29.04 -45.61
C MET A 241 35.97 27.57 -45.23
N GLU A 242 35.93 27.28 -43.93
CA GLU A 242 35.66 25.93 -43.43
C GLU A 242 34.56 26.01 -42.38
N ALA A 243 33.68 25.01 -42.36
CA ALA A 243 32.66 24.85 -41.33
C ALA A 243 32.63 23.41 -40.84
N SER A 244 32.48 23.23 -39.52
CA SER A 244 32.46 21.92 -38.88
C SER A 244 31.32 21.80 -37.86
N GLY A 245 31.02 20.56 -37.44
CA GLY A 245 29.97 20.30 -36.46
C GLY A 245 28.58 20.68 -36.94
N ALA A 246 27.82 21.45 -36.16
CA ALA A 246 26.47 21.90 -36.53
C ALA A 246 26.44 22.92 -37.68
N PHE A 247 27.59 23.45 -38.11
CA PHE A 247 27.67 24.55 -39.05
C PHE A 247 28.08 24.14 -40.47
N THR A 248 27.40 24.70 -41.47
CA THR A 248 27.79 24.62 -42.88
C THR A 248 27.97 26.00 -43.46
N TYR A 249 28.79 26.11 -44.52
CA TYR A 249 28.89 27.31 -45.34
C TYR A 249 28.58 26.97 -46.80
N ALA A 250 28.02 27.93 -47.53
CA ALA A 250 27.87 27.86 -48.97
C ALA A 250 28.36 29.17 -49.58
N SER A 251 29.22 29.09 -50.61
CA SER A 251 29.67 30.25 -51.38
C SER A 251 28.53 30.72 -52.27
N LEU A 252 28.03 31.93 -52.04
CA LEU A 252 27.12 32.62 -52.94
C LEU A 252 28.00 33.41 -53.90
N GLY A 253 28.32 32.81 -55.06
CA GLY A 253 29.19 33.44 -56.05
C GLY A 253 28.78 34.90 -56.29
N MET A 254 29.72 35.82 -56.14
CA MET A 254 29.52 37.22 -56.48
C MET A 254 30.26 37.52 -57.79
N SER A 255 29.54 38.08 -58.75
CA SER A 255 30.12 38.66 -59.96
C SER A 255 29.98 40.18 -59.90
N GLY A 256 31.10 40.90 -59.79
CA GLY A 256 31.13 42.35 -59.91
C GLY A 256 32.57 42.88 -59.99
N ASN A 257 32.85 43.74 -60.96
CA ASN A 257 34.09 44.49 -61.03
C ASN A 257 33.98 45.72 -60.12
N PHE A 258 34.77 45.79 -59.06
CA PHE A 258 34.94 47.03 -58.31
C PHE A 258 35.86 47.97 -59.12
N ALA A 259 35.40 49.19 -59.39
CA ALA A 259 36.20 50.20 -60.07
C ALA A 259 37.45 50.52 -59.21
N GLY A 260 38.64 50.14 -59.69
CA GLY A 260 39.92 50.39 -59.01
C GLY A 260 40.75 49.15 -58.63
N GLY A 261 40.32 47.93 -58.99
CA GLY A 261 41.16 46.73 -58.80
C GLY A 261 41.25 46.22 -57.36
N GLY A 262 40.22 46.46 -56.54
CA GLY A 262 40.10 45.92 -55.18
C GLY A 262 39.53 44.49 -55.14
N ALA A 263 39.91 43.73 -54.11
CA ALA A 263 39.65 42.31 -53.92
C ALA A 263 38.17 41.88 -54.12
N ILE A 264 37.99 40.66 -54.64
CA ILE A 264 36.69 40.00 -54.82
C ILE A 264 36.01 39.85 -53.44
N GLY A 265 34.85 40.49 -53.25
CA GLY A 265 34.00 40.22 -52.10
C GLY A 265 33.37 38.83 -52.24
N VAL A 266 33.56 37.96 -51.25
CA VAL A 266 32.90 36.65 -51.21
C VAL A 266 31.67 36.78 -50.32
N ALA A 267 30.47 36.61 -50.89
CA ALA A 267 29.27 36.41 -50.08
C ALA A 267 29.19 34.94 -49.68
N ALA A 268 29.07 34.67 -48.39
CA ALA A 268 28.89 33.33 -47.85
C ALA A 268 27.58 33.25 -47.07
N GLN A 269 26.82 32.19 -47.30
CA GLN A 269 25.71 31.84 -46.44
C GLN A 269 26.19 30.88 -45.37
N PHE A 270 25.93 31.24 -44.11
CA PHE A 270 26.16 30.37 -42.97
C PHE A 270 24.85 29.73 -42.55
N THR A 271 24.89 28.43 -42.26
CA THR A 271 23.71 27.69 -41.79
C THR A 271 24.07 26.90 -40.56
N PHE A 272 23.16 26.92 -39.58
CA PHE A 272 23.21 26.09 -38.39
C PHE A 272 22.15 24.99 -38.51
N SER A 273 22.56 23.74 -38.30
CA SER A 273 21.66 22.60 -38.21
C SER A 273 22.16 21.62 -37.15
N ALA A 274 21.44 21.56 -36.02
CA ALA A 274 21.70 20.60 -34.94
C ALA A 274 21.67 19.14 -35.42
N LYS A 275 20.87 18.82 -36.46
CA LYS A 275 20.79 17.49 -37.09
C LYS A 275 22.13 16.96 -37.58
N ARG A 276 23.06 17.86 -37.93
CA ARG A 276 24.41 17.47 -38.38
C ARG A 276 25.31 16.99 -37.25
N SER A 277 24.99 17.37 -36.01
CA SER A 277 25.72 16.91 -34.83
C SER A 277 25.18 15.59 -34.29
N ASN A 278 23.88 15.33 -34.43
CA ASN A 278 23.26 14.06 -34.05
C ASN A 278 21.96 13.81 -34.85
N SER A 279 21.76 12.58 -35.31
CA SER A 279 20.58 12.17 -36.09
C SER A 279 19.26 12.28 -35.33
N ILE A 280 19.30 12.37 -33.99
CA ILE A 280 18.11 12.56 -33.13
C ILE A 280 17.51 13.97 -33.27
N TYR A 281 18.33 14.98 -33.58
CA TYR A 281 17.86 16.36 -33.71
C TYR A 281 17.11 16.56 -35.04
N GLY A 282 15.80 16.32 -35.02
CA GLY A 282 14.87 16.57 -36.13
C GLY A 282 14.15 17.93 -36.04
N ALA A 283 13.07 18.11 -36.81
CA ALA A 283 12.24 19.32 -36.80
C ALA A 283 11.25 19.41 -35.61
N SER A 284 11.50 18.64 -34.54
CA SER A 284 10.63 18.61 -33.36
C SER A 284 10.89 19.81 -32.46
N THR A 285 9.84 20.28 -31.77
CA THR A 285 9.97 21.31 -30.72
C THR A 285 10.56 20.74 -29.42
N ASP A 286 10.53 19.40 -29.27
CA ASP A 286 11.06 18.67 -28.11
C ASP A 286 11.91 17.49 -28.54
N VAL A 287 12.97 17.20 -27.77
CA VAL A 287 13.85 16.04 -28.01
C VAL A 287 13.35 14.86 -27.20
N MET A 288 12.45 14.07 -27.80
CA MET A 288 12.00 12.80 -27.23
C MET A 288 12.03 11.69 -28.28
N PRO A 289 12.31 10.43 -27.90
CA PRO A 289 12.05 9.29 -28.77
C PRO A 289 10.53 9.13 -29.00
N SER A 290 10.14 8.35 -30.01
CA SER A 290 8.74 7.96 -30.18
C SER A 290 8.23 7.27 -28.91
N ALA A 291 7.12 7.74 -28.35
CA ALA A 291 6.59 7.28 -27.07
C ALA A 291 5.06 7.21 -27.08
N ALA A 292 4.50 6.29 -26.29
CA ALA A 292 3.09 6.26 -25.95
C ALA A 292 2.90 6.82 -24.53
N THR A 293 1.81 7.54 -24.29
CA THR A 293 1.51 8.15 -22.99
C THR A 293 0.66 7.22 -22.14
N ILE A 294 1.05 7.02 -20.89
CA ILE A 294 0.32 6.24 -19.88
C ILE A 294 0.39 6.99 -18.54
N THR A 295 -0.65 6.89 -17.72
CA THR A 295 -0.71 7.62 -16.45
C THR A 295 -0.04 6.80 -15.35
N ALA A 296 0.74 7.47 -14.50
CA ALA A 296 1.34 6.88 -13.32
C ALA A 296 0.43 7.07 -12.09
N TYR A 297 0.31 6.02 -11.29
CA TYR A 297 -0.46 6.01 -10.06
C TYR A 297 0.36 5.43 -8.90
N ILE A 298 0.11 5.92 -7.68
CA ILE A 298 0.78 5.49 -6.44
C ILE A 298 -0.21 4.84 -5.49
N ARG A 299 0.16 3.70 -4.91
CA ARG A 299 -0.68 2.96 -3.95
C ARG A 299 -0.71 3.66 -2.60
N TYR A 300 -1.90 3.85 -2.01
CA TYR A 300 -2.07 4.49 -0.69
C TYR A 300 -2.45 3.55 0.44
#